data_AF-A0A354ZDX3-F1
#
_entry.id   AF-A0A354ZDX3-F1
#
_cell.length_a   1.000
_cell.length_b   1.000
_cell.length_c   1.000
_cell.angle_alpha   90.00
_cell.angle_beta   90.00
_cell.angle_gamma   90.00
#
_symmetry.space_group_name_H-M   'P 1'
#
loop_
_entity.id
_entity.type
_entity.pdbx_description
1 polymer ?
#
loop_
_entity_poly.entity_id
_entity_poly.type
_entity_poly.pdbx_seq_one_letter_code
_entity_poly.pdbx_strand_id
1 'polypeptide(L)'
;MWRDTGIQRGGADTDNLRQLKGRGALLMRKRKALERCILSAAEHTDGCLLEKYRKCGKPRCKCAQGELHGPALYISRRVEGKTRYDYVPKDKVDLAKVLVGRHTRLYRARARIQKINRDLNGIFDQIVELNRIEFPKKTEKGEKETDGGPTGS
;
A
#
# COMPACT_ATOMS: atom_id res chain seq x y z
N MET A 1 -18.86 -11.94 20.38
CA MET A 1 -19.62 -10.95 21.18
C MET A 1 -18.80 -10.69 22.44
N TRP A 2 -17.97 -9.65 22.46
CA TRP A 2 -17.14 -9.30 23.63
C TRP A 2 -18.00 -8.44 24.57
N ARG A 3 -18.14 -8.85 25.83
CA ARG A 3 -18.99 -8.16 26.82
C ARG A 3 -18.27 -6.93 27.37
N ASP A 4 -19.06 -5.90 27.63
CA ASP A 4 -18.65 -4.60 28.14
C ASP A 4 -18.08 -4.75 29.56
N THR A 5 -16.79 -4.45 29.74
CA THR A 5 -16.08 -4.62 31.01
C THR A 5 -16.30 -3.47 32.00
N GLY A 6 -17.26 -2.57 31.74
CA GLY A 6 -17.55 -1.43 32.62
C GLY A 6 -16.44 -0.38 32.66
N ILE A 7 -15.53 -0.39 31.69
CA ILE A 7 -14.38 0.52 31.62
C ILE A 7 -14.82 1.86 31.02
N GLN A 8 -14.92 2.89 31.85
CA GLN A 8 -15.23 4.25 31.43
C GLN A 8 -14.05 4.86 30.67
N ARG A 9 -14.27 5.32 29.43
CA ARG A 9 -13.27 6.03 28.60
C ARG A 9 -13.55 7.53 28.59
N GLY A 10 -12.49 8.34 28.53
CA GLY A 10 -12.61 9.79 28.33
C GLY A 10 -13.12 10.14 26.92
N GLY A 11 -13.87 11.24 26.80
CA GLY A 11 -14.52 11.66 25.54
C GLY A 11 -13.56 11.85 24.35
N ALA A 12 -12.35 12.36 24.58
CA ALA A 12 -11.34 12.53 23.53
C ALA A 12 -10.84 11.20 22.94
N ASP A 13 -10.70 10.16 23.76
CA ASP A 13 -10.27 8.82 23.30
C ASP A 13 -11.35 8.15 22.46
N THR A 14 -12.62 8.44 22.74
CA THR A 14 -13.73 7.91 21.94
C THR A 14 -13.80 8.51 20.53
N ASP A 15 -13.55 9.82 20.39
CA ASP A 15 -13.55 10.49 19.09
C ASP A 15 -12.33 10.11 18.24
N ASN A 16 -11.14 10.05 18.86
CA ASN A 16 -9.92 9.54 18.21
C ASN A 16 -10.11 8.11 17.69
N LEU A 17 -10.70 7.22 18.50
CA LEU A 17 -10.95 5.85 18.09
C LEU A 17 -11.96 5.77 16.91
N ARG A 18 -13.00 6.61 16.93
CA ARG A 18 -13.96 6.70 15.82
C ARG A 18 -13.26 7.15 14.54
N GLN A 19 -12.40 8.16 14.61
CA GLN A 19 -11.64 8.66 13.47
C GLN A 19 -10.71 7.58 12.88
N LEU A 20 -9.94 6.89 13.73
CA LEU A 20 -9.03 5.81 13.30
C LEU A 20 -9.77 4.66 12.62
N LYS A 21 -10.89 4.20 13.20
CA LYS A 21 -11.75 3.18 12.59
C LYS A 21 -12.29 3.63 11.23
N GLY A 22 -12.76 4.87 11.13
CA GLY A 22 -13.26 5.45 9.88
C GLY A 22 -12.18 5.50 8.79
N ARG A 23 -10.97 5.95 9.15
CA ARG A 23 -9.82 5.98 8.24
C ARG A 23 -9.40 4.58 7.81
N GLY A 24 -9.34 3.63 8.74
CA GLY A 24 -9.05 2.22 8.45
C GLY A 24 -10.04 1.62 7.46
N ALA A 25 -11.35 1.80 7.69
CA ALA A 25 -12.38 1.33 6.78
C ALA A 25 -12.27 1.95 5.37
N LEU A 26 -11.96 3.24 5.27
CA LEU A 26 -11.73 3.90 3.98
C LEU A 26 -10.54 3.29 3.23
N LEU A 27 -9.42 3.06 3.92
CA LEU A 27 -8.23 2.46 3.33
C LEU A 27 -8.47 1.02 2.89
N MET A 28 -9.20 0.22 3.67
CA MET A 28 -9.61 -1.13 3.29
C MET A 28 -10.46 -1.13 2.02
N ARG A 29 -11.43 -0.21 1.87
CA ARG A 29 -12.22 -0.07 0.64
C ARG A 29 -11.35 0.29 -0.57
N LYS A 30 -10.42 1.22 -0.40
CA LYS A 30 -9.46 1.60 -1.46
C LYS A 30 -8.58 0.41 -1.85
N ARG A 31 -8.07 -0.36 -0.88
CA ARG A 31 -7.28 -1.57 -1.12
C ARG A 31 -8.06 -2.60 -1.93
N LYS A 32 -9.31 -2.89 -1.53
CA LYS A 32 -10.19 -3.84 -2.23
C LYS A 32 -10.45 -3.47 -3.69
N ALA A 33 -10.55 -2.17 -4.00
CA ALA A 33 -10.68 -1.73 -5.39
C ALA A 33 -9.40 -2.00 -6.21
N LEU A 34 -8.22 -1.82 -5.62
CA LEU A 34 -6.93 -2.11 -6.26
C LEU A 34 -6.70 -3.61 -6.41
N GLU A 35 -7.07 -4.41 -5.41
CA GLU A 35 -7.02 -5.88 -5.47
C GLU A 35 -7.90 -6.38 -6.63
N ARG A 36 -9.13 -5.87 -6.77
CA ARG A 36 -9.99 -6.20 -7.93
C ARG A 36 -9.34 -5.85 -9.27
N CYS A 37 -8.64 -4.72 -9.37
CA CYS A 37 -7.90 -4.34 -10.57
C CYS A 37 -6.78 -5.35 -10.90
N ILE A 38 -6.13 -5.94 -9.90
CA ILE A 38 -5.10 -6.97 -10.09
C ILE A 38 -5.73 -8.31 -10.45
N LEU A 39 -6.80 -8.71 -9.77
CA LEU A 39 -7.50 -9.97 -10.03
C LEU A 39 -8.16 -9.98 -11.42
N SER A 40 -8.50 -8.81 -11.97
CA SER A 40 -9.00 -8.65 -13.34
C SER A 40 -7.88 -8.39 -14.36
N ALA A 41 -6.63 -8.80 -14.08
CA ALA A 41 -5.52 -8.57 -14.99
C ALA A 41 -5.72 -9.31 -16.31
N ALA A 42 -5.54 -8.58 -17.42
CA ALA A 42 -5.42 -9.15 -18.75
C ALA A 42 -3.94 -9.29 -19.15
N GLU A 43 -3.68 -9.91 -20.29
CA GLU A 43 -2.36 -9.98 -20.92
C GLU A 43 -1.72 -8.59 -21.00
N HIS A 44 -0.45 -8.53 -20.61
CA HIS A 44 0.34 -7.31 -20.49
C HIS A 44 1.82 -7.61 -20.74
N THR A 45 2.61 -6.55 -20.94
CA THR A 45 4.06 -6.66 -21.14
C THR A 45 4.78 -5.74 -20.17
N ASP A 46 5.72 -6.32 -19.43
CA ASP A 46 6.56 -5.57 -18.50
C ASP A 46 7.39 -4.49 -19.18
N GLY A 47 7.63 -3.41 -18.46
CA GLY A 47 8.48 -2.31 -18.90
C GLY A 47 7.72 -1.01 -19.17
N CYS A 48 8.38 -0.12 -19.90
CA CYS A 48 7.85 1.16 -20.34
C CYS A 48 8.13 1.39 -21.83
N LEU A 49 7.25 2.12 -22.50
CA LEU A 49 7.43 2.51 -23.89
C LEU A 49 8.24 3.81 -23.93
N LEU A 50 9.23 3.89 -24.81
CA LEU A 50 10.04 5.09 -24.99
C LEU A 50 10.43 5.28 -26.45
N GLU A 51 10.72 6.52 -26.79
CA GLU A 51 11.21 6.92 -28.10
C GLU A 51 12.73 6.97 -28.11
N LYS A 52 13.32 6.48 -29.20
CA LYS A 52 14.74 6.64 -29.50
C LYS A 52 14.93 7.27 -30.86
N TYR A 53 15.91 8.16 -30.90
CA TYR A 53 16.40 8.83 -32.10
C TYR A 53 17.83 8.35 -32.37
N ARG A 54 18.17 8.03 -33.61
CA ARG A 54 19.46 7.41 -33.96
C ARG A 54 20.11 7.96 -35.22
N LYS A 55 21.43 7.86 -35.28
CA LYS A 55 22.21 8.05 -36.51
C LYS A 55 22.28 6.72 -37.28
N CYS A 56 22.29 6.76 -38.61
CA CYS A 56 22.40 5.57 -39.45
C CYS A 56 23.84 5.23 -39.88
N GLY A 57 24.83 6.05 -39.52
CA GLY A 57 26.24 5.85 -39.87
C GLY A 57 26.63 6.26 -41.30
N LYS A 58 25.67 6.64 -42.15
CA LYS A 58 25.96 7.12 -43.50
C LYS A 58 26.51 8.56 -43.46
N PRO A 59 27.71 8.85 -44.00
CA PRO A 59 28.35 10.16 -43.89
C PRO A 59 27.53 11.34 -44.43
N ARG A 60 26.73 11.10 -45.49
CA ARG A 60 25.91 12.13 -46.16
C ARG A 60 24.44 12.16 -45.72
N CYS A 61 24.04 11.36 -44.73
CA CYS A 61 22.66 11.39 -44.26
C CYS A 61 22.44 12.57 -43.32
N LYS A 62 21.30 13.27 -43.43
CA LYS A 62 20.88 14.40 -42.56
C LYS A 62 21.05 14.14 -41.05
N CYS A 63 20.96 12.88 -40.62
CA CYS A 63 21.20 12.50 -39.23
C CYS A 63 22.65 12.73 -38.75
N ALA A 64 23.61 12.82 -39.66
CA ALA A 64 24.99 13.17 -39.34
C ALA A 64 25.10 14.66 -38.99
N GLN A 65 24.28 15.51 -39.60
CA GLN A 65 24.22 16.97 -39.40
C GLN A 65 23.28 17.40 -38.26
N GLY A 66 22.60 16.46 -37.60
CA GLY A 66 21.77 16.72 -36.40
C GLY A 66 20.32 16.25 -36.51
N GLU A 67 19.82 15.97 -37.72
CA GLU A 67 18.44 15.50 -37.94
C GLU A 67 18.33 13.98 -37.72
N LEU A 68 18.33 13.55 -36.46
CA LEU A 68 18.31 12.13 -36.10
C LEU A 68 17.10 11.39 -36.68
N HIS A 69 17.29 10.12 -37.04
CA HIS A 69 16.17 9.27 -37.44
C HIS A 69 15.32 8.92 -36.21
N GLY A 70 14.02 9.15 -36.30
CA GLY A 70 13.09 8.75 -35.26
C GLY A 70 11.75 9.50 -35.36
N PRO A 71 10.86 9.27 -34.38
CA PRO A 71 11.04 8.35 -33.26
C PRO A 71 10.90 6.88 -33.68
N ALA A 72 11.81 6.04 -33.20
CA ALA A 72 11.60 4.59 -33.13
C ALA A 72 11.18 4.21 -31.71
N LEU A 73 10.11 3.43 -31.58
CA LEU A 73 9.60 3.01 -30.28
C LEU A 73 10.30 1.75 -29.78
N TYR A 74 10.56 1.71 -28.48
CA TYR A 74 11.14 0.58 -27.78
C TYR A 74 10.40 0.31 -26.46
N ILE A 75 10.33 -0.95 -26.05
CA ILE A 75 9.96 -1.34 -24.70
C ILE A 75 11.25 -1.48 -23.89
N SER A 76 11.39 -0.70 -22.82
CA SER A 76 12.49 -0.83 -21.86
C SER A 76 12.06 -1.65 -20.66
N ARG A 77 12.80 -2.72 -20.37
CA ARG A 77 12.55 -3.64 -19.26
C ARG A 77 13.85 -4.02 -18.57
N ARG A 78 13.79 -4.31 -17.27
CA ARG A 78 14.93 -4.80 -16.49
C ARG A 78 14.91 -6.32 -16.49
N VAL A 79 15.92 -6.95 -17.08
CA VAL A 79 16.07 -8.40 -17.18
C VAL A 79 17.42 -8.74 -16.58
N GLU A 80 17.44 -9.60 -15.56
CA GLU A 80 18.68 -10.05 -14.88
C GLU A 80 19.57 -8.87 -14.43
N GLY A 81 18.95 -7.85 -13.83
CA GLY A 81 19.66 -6.66 -13.34
C GLY A 81 20.11 -5.66 -14.42
N LYS A 82 19.92 -5.96 -15.71
CA LYS A 82 20.31 -5.09 -16.83
C LYS A 82 19.09 -4.51 -17.55
N THR A 83 19.22 -3.29 -18.07
CA THR A 83 18.17 -2.67 -18.90
C THR A 83 18.27 -3.22 -20.33
N ARG A 84 17.17 -3.79 -20.81
CA ARG A 84 16.98 -4.27 -22.19
C ARG A 84 16.00 -3.38 -22.92
N TYR A 85 16.18 -3.25 -24.23
CA TYR A 85 15.34 -2.46 -25.11
C TYR A 85 14.87 -3.33 -26.28
N ASP A 86 13.57 -3.60 -26.33
CA ASP A 86 12.96 -4.37 -27.40
C ASP A 86 12.34 -3.42 -28.41
N TYR A 87 12.76 -3.52 -29.67
CA TYR A 87 12.23 -2.67 -30.73
C TYR A 87 10.75 -2.97 -30.97
N VAL A 88 9.95 -1.92 -31.16
CA VAL A 88 8.52 -2.03 -31.51
C VAL A 88 8.35 -1.73 -32.99
N PRO A 89 7.97 -2.73 -33.81
CA PRO A 89 7.59 -2.52 -35.20
C PRO A 89 6.45 -1.51 -35.33
N LYS A 90 6.45 -0.72 -36.42
CA LYS A 90 5.46 0.36 -36.64
C LYS A 90 4.02 -0.14 -36.61
N ASP A 91 3.76 -1.34 -37.13
CA ASP A 91 2.45 -2.00 -37.16
C ASP A 91 2.01 -2.57 -35.79
N LYS A 92 2.92 -2.62 -34.80
CA LYS A 92 2.66 -3.13 -33.44
C LYS A 92 2.62 -2.05 -32.36
N VAL A 93 2.72 -0.78 -32.75
CA VAL A 93 2.80 0.34 -31.80
C VAL A 93 1.59 0.40 -30.87
N ASP A 94 0.38 0.25 -31.40
CA ASP A 94 -0.83 0.36 -30.58
C ASP A 94 -0.99 -0.83 -29.64
N LEU A 95 -0.62 -2.04 -30.10
CA LEU A 95 -0.55 -3.21 -29.24
C LEU A 95 0.45 -2.99 -28.09
N ALA A 96 1.65 -2.47 -28.38
CA ALA A 96 2.66 -2.20 -27.37
C ALA A 96 2.17 -1.16 -26.34
N LYS A 97 1.52 -0.08 -26.78
CA LYS A 97 0.91 0.91 -25.89
C LYS A 97 -0.12 0.28 -24.95
N VAL A 98 -1.00 -0.58 -25.47
CA VAL A 98 -2.02 -1.27 -24.68
C VAL A 98 -1.38 -2.20 -23.64
N LEU A 99 -0.46 -3.07 -24.06
CA LEU A 99 0.15 -4.07 -23.18
C LEU A 99 1.01 -3.43 -22.07
N VAL A 100 1.83 -2.43 -22.42
CA VAL A 100 2.65 -1.68 -21.45
C VAL A 100 1.77 -0.83 -20.53
N GLY A 101 0.69 -0.24 -21.06
CA GLY A 101 -0.30 0.51 -20.28
C GLY A 101 -0.96 -0.36 -19.22
N ARG A 102 -1.35 -1.60 -19.57
CA ARG A 102 -1.89 -2.58 -18.64
C ARG A 102 -0.89 -2.94 -17.54
N HIS A 103 0.36 -3.25 -17.90
CA HIS A 103 1.42 -3.52 -16.92
C HIS A 103 1.61 -2.34 -15.96
N THR A 104 1.66 -1.12 -16.48
CA THR A 104 1.81 0.10 -15.67
C THR A 104 0.68 0.25 -14.66
N ARG A 105 -0.58 -0.03 -15.05
CA ARG A 105 -1.74 0.01 -14.15
C ARG A 105 -1.62 -1.02 -13.03
N LEU A 106 -1.24 -2.27 -13.36
CA LEU A 106 -1.06 -3.35 -12.40
C LEU A 106 0.07 -3.06 -11.41
N TYR A 107 1.22 -2.61 -11.91
CA TYR A 107 2.37 -2.24 -11.10
C TYR A 107 2.02 -1.11 -10.11
N ARG A 108 1.35 -0.06 -10.58
CA ARG A 108 0.87 1.04 -9.73
C ARG A 108 -0.15 0.57 -8.70
N ALA A 109 -1.06 -0.32 -9.06
CA ALA A 109 -2.04 -0.87 -8.13
C ALA A 109 -1.34 -1.63 -6.99
N ARG A 110 -0.37 -2.48 -7.32
CA ARG A 110 0.42 -3.24 -6.33
C ARG A 110 1.20 -2.32 -5.39
N ALA A 111 1.89 -1.30 -5.93
CA ALA A 111 2.63 -0.32 -5.12
C ALA A 111 1.70 0.45 -4.17
N ARG A 112 0.49 0.81 -4.63
CA ARG A 112 -0.52 1.48 -3.79
C ARG A 112 -1.06 0.55 -2.69
N ILE A 113 -1.28 -0.73 -2.99
CA ILE A 113 -1.67 -1.73 -1.98
C ILE A 113 -0.61 -1.82 -0.88
N GLN A 114 0.67 -1.90 -1.24
CA GLN A 114 1.77 -1.94 -0.26
C GLN A 114 1.78 -0.70 0.64
N LYS A 115 1.57 0.49 0.07
CA LYS A 115 1.44 1.73 0.85
C LYS A 115 0.25 1.65 1.81
N ILE A 116 -0.93 1.25 1.31
CA ILE A 116 -2.13 1.11 2.14
C ILE A 116 -1.93 0.10 3.27
N ASN A 117 -1.25 -1.02 3.03
CA ASN A 117 -0.98 -1.99 4.08
C ASN A 117 -0.10 -1.39 5.19
N ARG A 118 0.93 -0.62 4.85
CA ARG A 118 1.72 0.11 5.86
C ARG A 118 0.87 1.09 6.66
N ASP A 119 0.04 1.86 5.96
CA ASP A 119 -0.86 2.83 6.62
C ASP A 119 -1.88 2.14 7.54
N LEU A 120 -2.42 0.99 7.11
CA LEU A 120 -3.36 0.19 7.90
C LEU A 120 -2.72 -0.39 9.14
N ASN A 121 -1.50 -0.94 9.03
CA ASN A 121 -0.78 -1.47 10.18
C ASN A 121 -0.60 -0.38 11.25
N GLY A 122 -0.16 0.82 10.87
CA GLY A 122 -0.03 1.93 11.82
C GLY A 122 -1.36 2.35 12.47
N ILE A 123 -2.48 2.28 11.74
CA ILE A 123 -3.82 2.53 12.33
C ILE A 123 -4.20 1.42 13.30
N PHE A 124 -3.93 0.16 12.94
CA PHE A 124 -4.24 -0.98 13.80
C PHE A 124 -3.43 -0.93 15.09
N ASP A 125 -2.15 -0.59 15.03
CA ASP A 125 -1.30 -0.42 16.20
C ASP A 125 -1.84 0.68 17.14
N GLN A 126 -2.25 1.82 16.59
CA GLN A 126 -2.88 2.90 17.38
C GLN A 126 -4.21 2.48 18.00
N ILE A 127 -5.05 1.74 17.26
CA ILE A 127 -6.30 1.21 17.80
C ILE A 127 -6.00 0.24 18.95
N VAL A 128 -5.03 -0.66 18.78
CA VAL A 128 -4.64 -1.62 19.83
C VAL A 128 -4.17 -0.89 21.08
N GLU A 129 -3.26 0.08 20.93
CA GLU A 129 -2.70 0.82 22.07
C GLU A 129 -3.77 1.67 22.80
N LEU A 130 -4.64 2.37 22.07
CA LEU A 130 -5.76 3.12 22.68
C LEU A 130 -6.77 2.24 23.43
N ASN A 131 -6.79 0.94 23.14
CA ASN A 131 -7.66 -0.03 23.82
C ASN A 131 -6.90 -0.86 24.86
N ARG A 132 -5.60 -0.60 25.07
CA ARG A 132 -4.78 -1.32 26.02
C ARG A 132 -5.18 -0.93 27.44
N ILE A 133 -5.49 -1.92 28.25
CA ILE A 133 -5.75 -1.79 29.67
C ILE A 133 -4.76 -2.67 30.42
N GLU A 134 -4.27 -2.17 31.56
CA GLU A 134 -3.48 -3.02 32.45
C GLU A 134 -4.38 -4.02 33.17
N PHE A 135 -3.85 -5.22 33.40
CA PHE A 135 -4.55 -6.21 34.20
C PHE A 135 -4.60 -5.72 35.66
N PRO A 136 -5.77 -5.66 36.30
CA PRO A 136 -5.88 -5.18 37.68
C PRO A 136 -5.08 -6.10 38.60
N LYS A 137 -4.10 -5.54 39.34
CA LYS A 137 -3.37 -6.27 40.37
C LYS A 137 -4.31 -6.51 41.55
N LYS A 138 -4.29 -7.71 42.15
CA LYS A 138 -5.00 -7.97 43.42
C LYS A 138 -4.54 -6.93 44.44
N THR A 139 -5.47 -6.19 45.02
CA THR A 139 -5.20 -5.39 46.21
C THR A 139 -4.63 -6.32 47.29
N GLU A 140 -3.49 -5.93 47.85
CA GLU A 140 -2.92 -6.60 49.01
C GLU A 140 -3.95 -6.58 50.14
N LYS A 141 -4.09 -7.71 50.84
CA LYS A 141 -4.97 -7.89 51.99
C LYS A 141 -4.60 -6.88 53.11
N GLY A 142 -5.28 -5.75 53.19
CA GLY A 142 -5.61 -5.08 54.46
C GLY A 142 -7.06 -5.39 54.80
N GLU A 143 -7.50 -5.67 56.02
CA GLU A 143 -6.93 -5.62 57.35
C GLU A 143 -7.61 -6.74 58.16
N LYS A 144 -6.88 -7.37 59.08
CA LYS A 144 -7.52 -8.09 60.19
C LYS A 144 -8.09 -7.00 61.11
N GLU A 145 -9.40 -6.81 61.10
CA GLU A 145 -10.08 -6.10 62.18
C GLU A 145 -9.75 -6.81 63.50
N THR A 146 -9.00 -6.11 64.34
CA THR A 146 -8.91 -6.34 65.77
C THR A 146 -10.03 -5.55 66.43
N ASP A 147 -11.02 -6.22 67.01
CA ASP A 147 -11.79 -5.74 68.17
C ASP A 147 -12.54 -6.98 68.74
N GLY A 148 -12.58 -7.29 70.03
CA GLY A 148 -12.43 -6.39 71.17
C GLY A 148 -13.67 -6.30 72.07
N GLY A 149 -14.54 -7.34 72.14
CA GLY A 149 -15.50 -7.56 73.25
C GLY A 149 -16.87 -6.83 73.13
N PRO A 150 -17.83 -7.03 74.08
CA PRO A 150 -17.69 -7.66 75.39
C PRO A 150 -18.72 -8.77 75.74
N THR A 151 -18.46 -9.36 76.92
CA THR A 151 -19.23 -10.28 77.79
C THR A 151 -20.76 -10.24 77.74
N GLY A 152 -21.39 -11.42 77.88
CA GLY A 152 -22.80 -11.52 78.26
C GLY A 152 -23.31 -12.95 78.43
N SER A 153 -23.11 -13.54 79.62
CA SER A 153 -24.10 -14.27 80.46
C SER A 153 -23.38 -14.96 81.62
#